data_AF-A0A377XUA3-F1
#
_entry.id   AF-A0A377XUA3-F1
#
_cell.length_a   1.000
_cell.length_b   1.000
_cell.length_c   1.000
_cell.angle_alpha   90.00
_cell.angle_beta   90.00
_cell.angle_gamma   90.00
#
_symmetry.space_group_name_H-M   'P 1'
#
loop_
_entity.id
_entity.type
_entity.pdbx_description
1 polymer ?
#
loop_
_entity_poly.entity_id
_entity_poly.type
_entity_poly.pdbx_seq_one_letter_code
_entity_poly.pdbx_strand_id
1 'polypeptide(L)'
;MDGDIAVETEPGMGSRFTIRIPLYGVQNTSPVSRDGFAGKTCWLAIHNTSLAMFVTSLLSYHGLTVRRHAGETPDAEDVLLTDDEALSGWQGRAMVIFCRRHIGISAGSGPPANGCTA
;
A
#
# COMPACT_ATOMS: atom_id res chain seq x y z
N MET A 1 -3.50 4.04 -29.77
CA MET A 1 -3.56 4.45 -28.34
C MET A 1 -4.43 5.68 -28.37
N ASP A 2 -5.73 5.50 -28.19
CA ASP A 2 -6.74 6.47 -28.66
C ASP A 2 -7.10 7.47 -27.54
N GLY A 3 -6.09 7.78 -26.73
CA GLY A 3 -6.17 8.83 -25.74
C GLY A 3 -5.89 10.18 -26.35
N ASP A 4 -6.14 11.23 -25.57
CA ASP A 4 -5.86 12.59 -25.97
C ASP A 4 -5.17 13.37 -24.84
N ILE A 5 -4.51 14.44 -25.26
CA ILE A 5 -3.82 15.37 -24.36
C ILE A 5 -4.36 16.76 -24.66
N ALA A 6 -4.87 17.44 -23.63
CA ALA A 6 -5.30 18.83 -23.70
C ALA A 6 -4.41 19.70 -22.82
N VAL A 7 -4.02 20.86 -23.35
CA VAL A 7 -3.21 21.84 -22.64
C VAL A 7 -3.97 23.16 -22.61
N GLU A 8 -4.22 23.65 -21.41
CA GLU A 8 -4.83 24.95 -21.19
C GLU A 8 -3.81 25.82 -20.45
N THR A 9 -3.49 26.97 -21.02
CA THR A 9 -2.55 27.91 -20.38
C THR A 9 -3.20 29.27 -20.32
N GLU A 10 -3.30 29.80 -19.10
CA GLU A 10 -3.71 31.17 -18.86
C GLU A 10 -2.49 31.98 -18.44
N PRO A 11 -2.15 33.07 -19.16
CA PRO A 11 -1.05 33.94 -18.80
C PRO A 11 -1.19 34.42 -17.35
N GLY A 12 -0.19 34.10 -16.50
CA GLY A 12 -0.17 34.47 -15.08
C GLY A 12 -0.82 33.46 -14.12
N MET A 13 -1.51 32.41 -14.61
CA MET A 13 -2.10 31.35 -13.78
C MET A 13 -1.45 29.96 -13.98
N GLY A 14 -0.55 29.84 -14.94
CA GLY A 14 0.18 28.60 -15.22
C GLY A 14 -0.53 27.73 -16.27
N SER A 15 -0.08 26.48 -16.38
CA SER A 15 -0.56 25.54 -17.40
C SER A 15 -1.18 24.31 -16.77
N ARG A 16 -2.37 23.93 -17.24
CA ARG A 16 -3.07 22.69 -16.92
C ARG A 16 -2.86 21.68 -18.04
N PHE A 17 -2.26 20.54 -17.70
CA PHE A 17 -2.08 19.41 -18.60
C PHE A 17 -3.11 18.33 -18.24
N THR A 18 -3.97 17.97 -19.18
CA THR A 18 -4.97 16.90 -19.02
C THR A 18 -4.61 15.76 -19.95
N ILE A 19 -4.53 14.55 -19.41
CA ILE A 19 -4.27 13.33 -20.18
C ILE A 19 -5.47 12.40 -20.01
N ARG A 20 -6.11 12.01 -21.12
CA ARG A 20 -7.24 11.08 -21.13
C ARG A 20 -6.80 9.80 -21.83
N ILE A 21 -6.78 8.68 -21.11
CA ILE A 21 -6.39 7.36 -21.65
C ILE A 21 -7.61 6.44 -21.61
N PRO A 22 -8.11 5.94 -22.75
CA PRO A 22 -9.21 4.99 -22.77
C PRO A 22 -8.76 3.64 -22.20
N LEU A 23 -9.54 3.13 -21.25
CA LEU A 23 -9.29 1.86 -20.57
C LEU A 23 -9.98 0.71 -21.30
N TYR A 24 -9.49 0.36 -22.49
CA TYR A 24 -10.04 -0.75 -23.27
C TYR A 24 -9.77 -2.10 -22.60
N GLY A 25 -10.81 -2.94 -22.50
CA GLY A 25 -10.68 -4.30 -21.96
C GLY A 25 -10.37 -4.38 -20.47
N VAL A 26 -10.48 -3.26 -19.73
CA VAL A 26 -10.34 -3.29 -18.27
C VAL A 26 -11.48 -4.09 -17.68
N GLN A 27 -11.14 -5.29 -17.21
CA GLN A 27 -11.95 -6.03 -16.26
C GLN A 27 -11.65 -5.44 -14.89
N ASN A 28 -12.56 -4.60 -14.39
CA ASN A 28 -12.51 -4.21 -12.99
C ASN A 28 -12.67 -5.51 -12.19
N THR A 29 -11.60 -5.93 -11.52
CA THR A 29 -11.68 -7.08 -10.62
C THR A 29 -12.73 -6.75 -9.59
N SER A 30 -13.78 -7.58 -9.53
CA SER A 30 -14.79 -7.47 -8.49
C SER A 30 -14.07 -7.46 -7.15
N PRO A 31 -14.42 -6.54 -6.22
CA PRO A 31 -13.82 -6.52 -4.91
C PRO A 31 -13.93 -7.92 -4.31
N VAL A 32 -12.79 -8.45 -3.84
CA VAL A 32 -12.70 -9.77 -3.19
C VAL A 32 -13.79 -9.85 -2.13
N SER A 33 -14.55 -10.96 -2.13
CA SER A 33 -15.73 -11.16 -1.29
C SER A 33 -15.52 -10.66 0.14
N ARG A 34 -16.43 -9.78 0.59
CA ARG A 34 -16.38 -9.02 1.85
C ARG A 34 -16.51 -9.88 3.11
N ASP A 35 -16.89 -11.15 2.99
CA ASP A 35 -17.25 -11.98 4.15
C ASP A 35 -16.07 -12.23 5.11
N GLY A 36 -14.84 -12.21 4.61
CA GLY A 36 -13.64 -12.37 5.45
C GLY A 36 -13.31 -11.16 6.32
N PHE A 37 -13.90 -9.99 6.06
CA PHE A 37 -13.54 -8.71 6.69
C PHE A 37 -14.73 -7.89 7.20
N ALA A 38 -15.96 -8.38 7.08
CA ALA A 38 -17.13 -7.73 7.64
C ALA A 38 -16.94 -7.51 9.15
N GLY A 39 -16.99 -6.24 9.58
CA GLY A 39 -16.84 -5.85 10.98
C GLY A 39 -15.40 -5.72 11.49
N LYS A 40 -14.38 -5.90 10.64
CA LYS A 40 -12.96 -5.82 11.04
C LYS A 40 -12.39 -4.43 10.80
N THR A 41 -11.56 -3.96 11.73
CA THR A 41 -10.86 -2.67 11.58
C THR A 41 -9.42 -2.91 11.14
N CYS A 42 -9.03 -2.24 10.05
CA CYS A 42 -7.63 -2.09 9.65
C CYS A 42 -7.07 -0.83 10.31
N TRP A 43 -6.13 -1.02 11.22
CA TRP A 43 -5.44 0.05 11.92
C TRP A 43 -4.17 0.45 11.19
N LEU A 44 -3.94 1.75 11.04
CA LEU A 44 -2.76 2.31 10.38
C LEU A 44 -1.86 3.02 11.38
N ALA A 45 -0.66 2.49 11.57
CA ALA A 45 0.46 3.11 12.28
C ALA A 45 1.62 3.37 11.29
N ILE A 46 1.31 4.05 10.18
CA ILE A 46 2.27 4.31 9.10
C ILE A 46 2.74 5.77 9.18
N HIS A 47 4.04 5.98 9.33
CA HIS A 47 4.64 7.31 9.39
C HIS A 47 4.84 7.92 8.00
N ASN A 48 4.99 7.10 6.95
CA ASN A 48 5.09 7.58 5.58
C ASN A 48 3.71 8.01 5.06
N THR A 49 3.48 9.32 4.92
CA THR A 49 2.20 9.90 4.51
C THR A 49 1.71 9.38 3.16
N SER A 50 2.58 9.25 2.16
CA SER A 50 2.20 8.77 0.83
C SER A 50 1.73 7.31 0.88
N LEU A 51 2.45 6.46 1.61
CA LEU A 51 2.06 5.07 1.83
C LEU A 51 0.75 4.98 2.60
N ALA A 52 0.59 5.77 3.67
CA ALA A 52 -0.62 5.82 4.46
C ALA A 52 -1.85 6.22 3.63
N MET A 53 -1.73 7.25 2.79
CA MET A 53 -2.81 7.68 1.89
C MET A 53 -3.15 6.62 0.84
N PHE A 54 -2.14 5.99 0.24
CA PHE A 54 -2.34 4.91 -0.73
C PHE A 54 -3.07 3.71 -0.11
N VAL A 55 -2.58 3.20 1.02
CA VAL A 55 -3.17 2.08 1.74
C VAL A 55 -4.59 2.40 2.19
N THR A 56 -4.82 3.60 2.74
CA THR A 56 -6.16 4.05 3.12
C THR A 56 -7.12 4.01 1.94
N SER A 57 -6.69 4.54 0.79
CA SER A 57 -7.52 4.58 -0.43
C SER A 57 -7.83 3.18 -0.95
N LEU A 58 -6.82 2.31 -1.00
CA LEU A 58 -6.96 0.92 -1.46
C LEU A 58 -7.93 0.12 -0.58
N LEU A 59 -7.72 0.15 0.73
CA LEU A 59 -8.54 -0.62 1.66
C LEU A 59 -9.98 -0.07 1.72
N SER A 60 -10.14 1.26 1.70
CA SER A 60 -11.46 1.89 1.67
C SER A 60 -12.21 1.59 0.37
N TYR A 61 -11.51 1.54 -0.78
CA TYR A 61 -12.08 1.14 -2.06
C TYR A 61 -12.67 -0.29 -2.02
N HIS A 62 -12.02 -1.19 -1.28
CA HIS A 62 -12.53 -2.55 -1.03
C HIS A 62 -13.58 -2.63 0.10
N GLY A 63 -13.99 -1.49 0.68
CA GLY A 63 -15.04 -1.42 1.69
C GLY A 63 -14.60 -1.85 3.10
N LEU A 64 -13.29 -1.83 3.38
CA LEU A 64 -12.74 -2.08 4.70
C LEU A 64 -12.82 -0.82 5.58
N THR A 65 -13.05 -1.01 6.87
CA THR A 65 -12.97 0.08 7.85
C THR A 65 -11.50 0.35 8.17
N VAL A 66 -11.03 1.55 7.85
CA VAL A 66 -9.64 1.96 8.08
C VAL A 66 -9.59 3.05 9.14
N ARG A 67 -8.73 2.90 10.16
CA ARG A 67 -8.54 3.90 11.23
C ARG A 67 -7.07 4.11 11.51
N ARG A 68 -6.71 5.32 11.95
CA ARG A 68 -5.35 5.59 12.45
C ARG A 68 -5.22 5.01 13.85
N HIS A 69 -4.12 4.31 14.11
CA HIS A 69 -3.76 3.85 15.44
C HIS A 69 -3.05 4.96 16.21
N ALA A 70 -3.58 5.35 17.36
CA ALA A 70 -3.08 6.36 18.27
C ALA A 70 -2.91 5.82 19.71
N GLY A 71 -2.94 4.49 19.89
CA GLY A 71 -2.82 3.82 21.18
C GLY A 71 -4.12 3.16 21.67
N GLU A 72 -5.12 3.04 20.80
CA GLU A 72 -6.34 2.28 21.08
C GLU A 72 -6.04 0.78 21.24
N THR A 73 -6.80 0.12 22.12
CA THR A 73 -6.74 -1.34 22.25
C THR A 73 -7.46 -1.98 21.06
N PRO A 74 -6.79 -2.84 20.28
CA PRO A 74 -7.40 -3.50 19.15
C PRO A 74 -8.32 -4.64 19.58
N ASP A 75 -9.32 -4.94 18.74
CA ASP A 75 -10.07 -6.20 18.87
C ASP A 75 -9.19 -7.39 18.42
N ALA A 76 -9.50 -8.60 18.88
CA ALA A 76 -8.82 -9.83 18.51
C ALA A 76 -8.86 -10.11 17.00
N GLU A 77 -9.84 -9.53 16.29
CA GLU A 77 -10.02 -9.67 14.85
C GLU A 77 -9.36 -8.57 14.00
N ASP A 78 -8.84 -7.54 14.66
CA ASP A 78 -8.29 -6.38 13.98
C ASP A 78 -6.90 -6.63 13.40
N VAL A 79 -6.56 -5.89 12.35
CA VAL A 79 -5.25 -5.99 11.69
C VAL A 79 -4.53 -4.65 11.75
N LEU A 80 -3.25 -4.67 12.09
CA LEU A 80 -2.39 -3.49 12.08
C LEU A 80 -1.50 -3.46 10.85
N LEU A 81 -1.42 -2.30 10.19
CA LEU A 81 -0.45 -2.01 9.15
C LEU A 81 0.47 -0.90 9.64
N THR A 82 1.78 -1.16 9.67
CA THR A 82 2.80 -0.24 10.18
C THR A 82 4.00 -0.20 9.23
N ASP A 83 4.77 0.89 9.24
CA ASP A 83 6.09 0.97 8.60
C ASP A 83 7.24 1.10 9.59
N ASP A 84 6.92 0.85 10.87
CA ASP A 84 7.85 0.85 11.99
C ASP A 84 8.07 -0.59 12.49
N GLU A 85 9.28 -1.10 12.31
CA GLU A 85 9.72 -2.42 12.78
C GLU A 85 9.83 -2.48 14.31
N ALA A 86 9.93 -1.34 15.01
CA ALA A 86 10.00 -1.27 16.46
C ALA A 86 8.63 -1.38 17.14
N LEU A 87 7.55 -1.28 16.37
CA LEU A 87 6.20 -1.39 16.91
C LEU A 87 5.95 -2.83 17.38
N SER A 88 5.89 -2.98 18.70
CA SER A 88 5.73 -4.25 19.39
C SER A 88 4.48 -4.23 20.27
N GLY A 89 3.88 -5.39 20.51
CA GLY A 89 2.72 -5.51 21.42
C GLY A 89 1.35 -5.40 20.76
N TRP A 90 1.24 -5.58 19.44
CA TRP A 90 -0.07 -5.76 18.79
C TRP A 90 -0.74 -7.05 19.27
N GLN A 91 -2.00 -6.94 19.74
CA GLN A 91 -2.79 -8.07 20.25
C GLN A 91 -3.98 -8.44 19.37
N GLY A 92 -4.13 -7.78 18.22
CA GLY A 92 -5.13 -8.17 17.23
C GLY A 92 -4.68 -9.37 16.41
N ARG A 93 -5.49 -9.73 15.42
CA ARG A 93 -5.33 -10.91 14.58
C ARG A 93 -3.98 -10.99 13.87
N ALA A 94 -3.52 -9.88 13.31
CA ALA A 94 -2.29 -9.84 12.53
C ALA A 94 -1.67 -8.45 12.49
N MET A 95 -0.35 -8.41 12.29
CA MET A 95 0.41 -7.18 12.05
C MET A 95 1.21 -7.32 10.76
N VAL A 96 1.06 -6.36 9.85
CA VAL A 96 1.80 -6.26 8.59
C VAL A 96 2.76 -5.08 8.69
N ILE A 97 4.04 -5.36 8.50
CA ILE A 97 5.11 -4.34 8.55
C ILE A 97 5.61 -4.08 7.13
N PHE A 98 5.50 -2.83 6.68
CA PHE A 98 6.11 -2.36 5.45
C PHE A 98 7.58 -2.03 5.70
N CYS A 99 8.47 -2.93 5.28
CA CYS A 99 9.91 -2.68 5.36
C CYS A 99 10.30 -1.47 4.50
N ARG A 100 11.01 -0.52 5.12
CA ARG A 100 11.60 0.62 4.42
C ARG A 100 12.98 0.32 3.82
N ARG A 101 13.60 -0.81 4.20
CA ARG A 101 14.83 -1.32 3.58
C ARG A 101 14.51 -2.03 2.26
N HIS A 102 14.35 -1.26 1.20
CA HIS A 102 14.72 -1.74 -0.12
C HIS A 102 16.17 -1.35 -0.39
N ILE A 103 17.10 -2.11 0.20
CA ILE A 103 18.50 -2.06 -0.26
C ILE A 103 18.51 -2.80 -1.60
N GLY A 104 18.94 -2.09 -2.65
CA GLY A 104 18.73 -2.48 -4.04
C GLY A 104 19.38 -3.80 -4.47
N ILE A 105 18.88 -4.27 -5.63
CA ILE A 105 19.39 -5.34 -6.49
C ILE A 105 19.18 -6.75 -5.92
N SER A 106 18.41 -7.55 -6.66
CA SER A 106 18.34 -9.00 -6.49
C SER A 106 19.76 -9.56 -6.48
N ALA A 107 20.24 -10.06 -5.34
CA ALA A 107 21.41 -10.92 -5.31
C ALA A 107 21.03 -12.20 -6.06
N GLY A 108 21.28 -12.21 -7.38
CA GLY A 108 21.33 -13.43 -8.15
C GLY A 108 22.23 -14.40 -7.41
N SER A 109 21.76 -15.63 -7.25
CA SER A 109 22.46 -16.75 -6.65
C SER A 109 23.87 -16.89 -7.25
N GLY A 110 24.86 -16.27 -6.61
CA GLY A 110 26.26 -16.63 -6.78
C GLY A 110 26.49 -17.97 -6.08
N PRO A 111 27.26 -18.90 -6.68
CA PRO A 111 27.43 -20.23 -6.10
C PRO A 111 28.14 -20.14 -4.74
N PRO A 112 27.88 -21.09 -3.82
CA PRO A 112 28.52 -21.09 -2.51
C PRO A 112 30.04 -21.21 -2.67
N ALA A 113 30.75 -20.33 -1.97
CA ALA A 113 32.19 -20.43 -1.77
C ALA A 113 32.50 -21.73 -1.01
N ASN A 114 32.92 -22.77 -1.74
CA ASN A 114 33.61 -23.90 -1.14
C ASN A 114 35.10 -23.59 -1.10
N GLY A 115 35.55 -23.04 0.03
CA GLY A 115 36.91 -23.25 0.49
C GLY A 115 36.96 -24.58 1.24
N CYS A 116 37.70 -25.56 0.73
CA CYS A 116 38.48 -26.47 1.57
C CYS A 116 39.56 -27.19 0.74
N THR A 117 40.78 -27.08 1.27
CA THR A 117 42.08 -27.59 0.83
C THR A 117 42.19 -29.11 0.75
N ALA A 118 42.94 -29.60 -0.25
CA ALA A 118 44.07 -30.52 -0.10
C ALA A 118 44.90 -30.50 -1.40
#